data_AF-A0A495MM99-F1
#
_entry.id   AF-A0A495MM99-F1
#
_cell.length_a   1.000
_cell.length_b   1.000
_cell.length_c   1.000
_cell.angle_alpha   90.00
_cell.angle_beta   90.00
_cell.angle_gamma   90.00
#
_symmetry.space_group_name_H-M   'P 1'
#
loop_
_entity.id
_entity.type
_entity.pdbx_description
1 polymer ?
#
loop_
_entity_poly.entity_id
_entity_poly.type
_entity_poly.pdbx_seq_one_letter_code
_entity_poly.pdbx_strand_id
1 'polypeptide(L)'
;MKYKYSIVIIIVLLIIASIIQNKNSDKEKKVSHLMSNNIKFSGIITDLKISKNHTFGVITLKINETNDKKFNPIINEKYLFPYAIKDSVAEIYTTVSDILKRGDSVKVDSDNKEVVFSNKNGILYLGQIYITSVKRDIEFVKENSILIK
;
A
#
# COMPACT_ATOMS: atom_id res chain seq x y z
N MET A 1 -48.89 -12.70 13.13
CA MET A 1 -47.86 -12.16 14.07
C MET A 1 -46.49 -12.87 13.98
N LYS A 2 -46.16 -13.63 12.93
CA LYS A 2 -44.92 -14.43 12.86
C LYS A 2 -43.63 -13.63 12.54
N TYR A 3 -43.75 -12.39 12.04
CA TYR A 3 -42.60 -11.58 11.60
C TYR A 3 -42.21 -10.43 12.55
N LYS A 4 -43.02 -10.16 13.59
CA LYS A 4 -42.73 -9.06 14.54
C LYS A 4 -41.41 -9.31 15.29
N TYR A 5 -41.12 -10.55 15.65
CA TYR A 5 -39.84 -10.93 16.28
C TYR A 5 -38.68 -10.97 15.28
N SER A 6 -38.93 -11.35 14.01
CA SER A 6 -37.92 -11.35 12.95
C SER A 6 -37.41 -9.94 12.62
N ILE A 7 -38.28 -8.93 12.64
CA ILE A 7 -37.91 -7.52 12.41
C ILE A 7 -36.98 -7.03 13.51
N VAL A 8 -37.26 -7.35 14.78
CA VAL A 8 -36.41 -6.96 15.91
C VAL A 8 -35.02 -7.62 15.80
N ILE A 9 -34.96 -8.89 15.41
CA ILE A 9 -33.68 -9.61 15.22
C ILE A 9 -32.84 -8.97 14.11
N ILE A 10 -33.46 -8.57 12.99
CA ILE A 10 -32.76 -7.89 11.88
C ILE A 10 -32.20 -6.55 12.34
N ILE A 11 -32.97 -5.77 13.10
CA ILE A 11 -32.50 -4.48 13.65
C ILE A 11 -31.31 -4.69 14.58
N VAL A 12 -31.35 -5.69 15.46
CA VAL A 12 -30.24 -6.04 16.35
C VAL A 12 -28.99 -6.45 15.55
N LEU A 13 -29.15 -7.27 14.50
CA LEU A 13 -28.04 -7.66 13.62
C LEU A 13 -27.42 -6.47 12.89
N LEU A 14 -28.24 -5.51 12.43
CA LEU A 14 -27.75 -4.29 11.79
C LEU A 14 -26.97 -3.40 12.77
N ILE A 15 -27.45 -3.27 14.01
CA ILE A 15 -26.74 -2.52 15.07
C ILE A 15 -25.41 -3.17 15.38
N ILE A 16 -25.37 -4.50 15.55
CA ILE A 16 -24.13 -5.24 15.82
C ILE A 16 -23.15 -5.10 14.65
N ALA A 17 -23.63 -5.26 13.41
CA ALA A 17 -22.81 -5.07 12.21
C ALA A 17 -22.22 -3.66 12.11
N SER A 18 -23.03 -2.63 12.42
CA SER A 18 -22.58 -1.24 12.45
C SER A 18 -21.49 -1.01 13.51
N ILE A 19 -21.66 -1.55 14.73
CA ILE A 19 -20.64 -1.45 15.79
C ILE A 19 -19.33 -2.13 15.37
N ILE A 20 -19.40 -3.30 14.73
CA ILE A 20 -18.22 -4.03 14.25
C ILE A 20 -17.50 -3.23 13.15
N GLN A 21 -18.25 -2.67 12.19
CA GLN A 21 -17.69 -1.84 11.13
C GLN A 21 -17.00 -0.60 11.69
N ASN A 22 -17.62 0.08 12.67
CA ASN A 22 -17.07 1.29 13.27
C ASN A 22 -15.75 1.00 14.01
N LYS A 23 -15.70 -0.08 14.81
CA LYS A 23 -14.46 -0.52 15.47
C LYS A 23 -13.34 -0.89 14.49
N ASN A 24 -13.67 -1.46 13.32
CA ASN A 24 -12.68 -1.74 12.28
C ASN A 24 -12.18 -0.45 11.62
N SER A 25 -13.09 0.51 11.34
CA SER A 25 -12.73 1.81 10.80
C SER A 25 -11.79 2.59 11.73
N ASP A 26 -12.04 2.58 13.03
CA ASP A 26 -11.15 3.25 14.01
C ASP A 26 -9.75 2.63 14.05
N LYS A 27 -9.66 1.30 13.92
CA LYS A 27 -8.37 0.60 13.80
C LYS A 27 -7.65 0.97 12.52
N GLU A 28 -8.35 1.02 11.40
CA GLU A 28 -7.79 1.43 10.11
C GLU A 28 -7.32 2.88 10.11
N LYS A 29 -8.08 3.80 10.74
CA LYS A 29 -7.65 5.19 10.94
C LYS A 29 -6.35 5.28 11.73
N LYS A 30 -6.26 4.55 12.85
CA LYS A 30 -5.05 4.54 13.69
C LYS A 30 -3.83 4.04 12.93
N VAL A 31 -3.98 3.00 12.11
CA VAL A 31 -2.93 2.46 11.26
C VAL A 31 -2.58 3.42 10.13
N SER A 32 -3.57 4.06 9.50
CA SER A 32 -3.36 5.04 8.42
C SER A 32 -2.59 6.29 8.87
N HIS A 33 -2.64 6.65 10.15
CA HIS A 33 -1.85 7.76 10.68
C HIS A 33 -0.35 7.48 10.65
N LEU A 34 0.06 6.20 10.68
CA LEU A 34 1.46 5.78 10.58
C LEU A 34 2.08 6.09 9.21
N MET A 35 1.27 6.40 8.19
CA MET A 35 1.74 6.75 6.85
C MET A 35 2.39 8.13 6.75
N SER A 36 1.96 9.09 7.58
CA SER A 36 2.53 10.44 7.58
C SER A 36 3.79 10.44 8.46
N ASN A 37 4.85 9.86 7.92
CA ASN A 37 6.10 9.58 8.64
C ASN A 37 7.30 10.32 8.07
N ASN A 38 7.07 11.37 7.27
CA ASN A 38 8.11 12.22 6.68
C ASN A 38 9.14 11.43 5.86
N ILE A 39 8.77 10.32 5.22
CA ILE A 39 9.62 9.61 4.25
C ILE A 39 9.40 10.17 2.85
N LYS A 40 10.50 10.54 2.19
CA LYS A 40 10.53 11.01 0.80
C LYS A 40 11.73 10.41 0.09
N PHE A 41 11.49 9.78 -1.05
CA PHE A 41 12.54 9.20 -1.87
C PHE A 41 12.20 9.24 -3.35
N SER A 42 13.23 9.19 -4.18
CA SER A 42 13.11 9.10 -5.62
C SER A 42 14.12 8.11 -6.18
N GLY A 43 13.79 7.50 -7.31
CA GLY A 43 14.65 6.49 -7.92
C GLY A 43 14.19 6.07 -9.30
N ILE A 44 14.96 5.15 -9.88
CA ILE A 44 14.69 4.56 -11.18
C ILE A 44 14.25 3.12 -11.00
N ILE A 45 13.21 2.70 -11.72
CA ILE A 45 12.72 1.32 -11.70
C ILE A 45 13.78 0.38 -12.28
N THR A 46 14.23 -0.55 -11.46
CA THR A 46 15.14 -1.64 -11.86
C THR A 46 14.42 -2.95 -12.03
N ASP A 47 13.33 -3.19 -11.29
CA ASP A 47 12.50 -4.37 -11.45
C ASP A 47 11.02 -4.07 -11.18
N LEU A 48 10.13 -4.85 -11.80
CA LEU A 48 8.68 -4.70 -11.67
C LEU A 48 8.03 -6.07 -11.74
N LYS A 49 7.30 -6.44 -10.69
CA LYS A 49 6.52 -7.68 -10.62
C LYS A 49 5.06 -7.34 -10.37
N ILE A 50 4.18 -7.79 -11.25
CA ILE A 50 2.75 -7.45 -11.21
C ILE A 50 1.95 -8.71 -10.91
N SER A 51 1.13 -8.65 -9.87
CA SER A 51 0.16 -9.66 -9.52
C SER A 51 -1.01 -9.66 -10.51
N LYS A 52 -1.57 -10.84 -10.76
CA LYS A 52 -2.84 -10.98 -11.48
C LYS A 52 -4.04 -10.49 -10.65
N ASN A 53 -3.84 -10.18 -9.37
CA ASN A 53 -4.86 -9.64 -8.48
C ASN A 53 -4.83 -8.09 -8.50
N HIS A 54 -5.88 -7.47 -9.05
CA HIS A 54 -6.08 -6.01 -9.05
C HIS A 54 -4.86 -5.17 -9.47
N THR A 55 -4.00 -5.73 -10.33
CA THR A 55 -2.79 -5.07 -10.83
C THR A 55 -1.86 -4.57 -9.71
N PHE A 56 -1.87 -5.23 -8.54
CA PHE A 56 -0.97 -4.93 -7.43
C PHE A 56 0.46 -5.35 -7.79
N GLY A 57 1.47 -4.56 -7.45
CA GLY A 57 2.85 -4.84 -7.85
C GLY A 57 3.90 -4.54 -6.80
N VAL A 58 5.04 -5.22 -6.95
CA VAL A 58 6.31 -4.92 -6.28
C VAL A 58 7.19 -4.17 -7.28
N ILE A 59 7.49 -2.91 -6.98
CA ILE A 59 8.34 -2.04 -7.81
C ILE A 59 9.67 -1.88 -7.10
N THR A 60 10.75 -2.41 -7.68
CA THR A 60 12.10 -2.25 -7.13
C THR A 60 12.79 -1.06 -7.78
N LEU A 61 13.35 -0.19 -6.95
CA LEU A 61 14.01 1.04 -7.35
C LEU A 61 15.48 1.04 -6.95
N LYS A 62 16.32 1.59 -7.84
CA LYS A 62 17.59 2.17 -7.43
C LYS A 62 17.35 3.61 -6.99
N ILE A 63 17.68 3.92 -5.73
CA ILE A 63 17.46 5.24 -5.13
C ILE A 63 18.46 6.25 -5.71
N ASN A 64 17.94 7.40 -6.10
CA ASN A 64 18.73 8.58 -6.45
C ASN A 64 18.80 9.55 -5.28
N GLU A 65 17.66 9.80 -4.62
CA GLU A 65 17.54 10.70 -3.48
C GLU A 65 16.64 10.07 -2.43
N THR A 66 17.00 10.22 -1.15
CA THR A 66 16.15 9.81 -0.03
C THR A 66 16.52 10.63 1.20
N ASN A 67 15.54 10.90 2.04
CA ASN A 67 15.77 11.52 3.35
C ASN A 67 16.01 10.50 4.47
N ASP A 68 15.76 9.21 4.23
CA ASP A 68 16.10 8.11 5.12
C ASP A 68 16.76 6.97 4.35
N LYS A 69 17.79 6.36 4.94
CA LYS A 69 18.51 5.24 4.33
C LYS A 69 17.88 3.90 4.66
N LYS A 70 17.03 3.80 5.69
CA LYS A 70 16.45 2.53 6.12
C LYS A 70 15.03 2.72 6.63
N PHE A 71 14.10 1.97 6.05
CA PHE A 71 12.71 1.93 6.50
C PHE A 71 12.18 0.50 6.39
N ASN A 72 11.67 -0.03 7.51
CA ASN A 72 11.12 -1.38 7.56
C ASN A 72 9.61 -1.37 7.24
N PRO A 73 9.17 -2.10 6.20
CA PRO A 73 7.78 -2.09 5.75
C PRO A 73 6.83 -2.93 6.61
N ILE A 74 7.34 -3.80 7.49
CA ILE A 74 6.49 -4.74 8.23
C ILE A 74 5.96 -4.08 9.50
N ILE A 75 4.65 -3.84 9.54
CA ILE A 75 3.95 -3.41 10.76
C ILE A 75 3.61 -4.65 11.60
N ASN A 76 3.06 -5.68 10.96
CA ASN A 76 2.78 -7.02 11.50
C ASN A 76 2.31 -7.96 10.36
N GLU A 77 1.88 -9.19 10.68
CA GLU A 77 1.42 -10.16 9.68
C GLU A 77 0.19 -9.72 8.86
N LYS A 78 -0.58 -8.75 9.35
CA LYS A 78 -1.85 -8.31 8.76
C LYS A 78 -1.74 -6.99 7.98
N TYR A 79 -0.72 -6.18 8.26
CA TYR A 79 -0.57 -4.85 7.68
C TYR A 79 0.84 -4.65 7.14
N LEU A 80 0.90 -4.25 5.87
CA LEU A 80 2.13 -3.97 5.14
C LEU A 80 2.19 -2.48 4.79
N PHE A 81 3.25 -1.78 5.16
CA PHE A 81 3.52 -0.44 4.63
C PHE A 81 3.78 -0.50 3.13
N PRO A 82 3.38 0.52 2.35
CA PRO A 82 3.46 0.51 0.90
C PRO A 82 4.88 0.70 0.35
N TYR A 83 5.91 0.76 1.19
CA TYR A 83 7.29 0.86 0.74
C TYR A 83 8.29 0.36 1.79
N ALA A 84 9.46 -0.02 1.31
CA ALA A 84 10.62 -0.42 2.08
C ALA A 84 11.85 0.31 1.55
N ILE A 85 12.78 0.67 2.44
CA ILE A 85 14.03 1.33 2.05
C ILE A 85 15.19 0.60 2.72
N LYS A 86 16.20 0.22 1.95
CA LYS A 86 17.44 -0.34 2.45
C LYS A 86 18.63 0.17 1.63
N ASP A 87 19.36 1.09 2.24
CA ASP A 87 20.55 1.73 1.69
C ASP A 87 20.28 2.42 0.35
N SER A 88 20.67 1.81 -0.77
CA SER A 88 20.51 2.36 -2.14
C SER A 88 19.33 1.75 -2.91
N VAL A 89 18.55 0.88 -2.27
CA VAL A 89 17.43 0.17 -2.88
C VAL A 89 16.15 0.49 -2.12
N ALA A 90 15.09 0.77 -2.86
CA ALA A 90 13.75 0.88 -2.32
C ALA A 90 12.81 -0.09 -3.03
N GLU A 91 11.76 -0.49 -2.34
CA GLU A 91 10.61 -1.15 -2.96
C GLU A 91 9.33 -0.37 -2.66
N ILE A 92 8.41 -0.36 -3.63
CA ILE A 92 7.06 0.16 -3.46
C ILE A 92 6.07 -0.97 -3.72
N TYR A 93 5.04 -1.07 -2.88
CA TYR A 93 3.97 -2.06 -2.97
C TYR A 93 2.64 -1.33 -3.15
N THR A 94 2.18 -1.25 -4.41
CA THR A 94 0.95 -0.53 -4.75
C THR A 94 0.36 -1.05 -6.06
N THR A 95 -0.84 -0.61 -6.41
CA THR A 95 -1.43 -0.84 -7.72
C THR A 95 -0.63 -0.12 -8.80
N VAL A 96 -0.27 -0.85 -9.85
CA VAL A 96 0.55 -0.35 -10.95
C VAL A 96 -0.24 -0.35 -12.26
N SER A 97 0.08 0.60 -13.15
CA SER A 97 -0.37 0.55 -14.54
C SER A 97 0.61 -0.28 -15.38
N ASP A 98 0.06 -0.95 -16.39
CA ASP A 98 0.76 -1.70 -17.44
C ASP A 98 1.70 -0.85 -18.30
N ILE A 99 1.55 0.47 -18.31
CA ILE A 99 2.46 1.37 -19.04
C ILE A 99 3.83 1.53 -18.36
N LEU A 100 3.95 1.10 -17.11
CA LEU A 100 5.15 1.26 -16.30
C LEU A 100 6.24 0.25 -16.69
N LYS A 101 7.49 0.70 -16.80
CA LYS A 101 8.60 -0.16 -17.21
C LYS A 101 9.91 0.18 -16.49
N ARG A 102 10.88 -0.73 -16.60
CA ARG A 102 12.26 -0.49 -16.15
C ARG A 102 12.83 0.77 -16.83
N GLY A 103 13.54 1.57 -16.05
CA GLY A 103 14.09 2.85 -16.48
C GLY A 103 13.18 4.07 -16.23
N ASP A 104 11.90 3.86 -15.93
CA ASP A 104 11.03 4.97 -15.52
C ASP A 104 11.42 5.49 -14.12
N SER A 105 11.10 6.74 -13.86
CA SER A 105 11.38 7.45 -12.62
C SER A 105 10.19 7.41 -11.68
N VAL A 106 10.47 7.22 -10.39
CA VAL A 106 9.47 7.21 -9.33
C VAL A 106 9.87 8.21 -8.25
N LYS A 107 8.90 8.98 -7.75
CA LYS A 107 9.06 9.86 -6.60
C LYS A 107 7.94 9.60 -5.60
N VAL A 108 8.28 9.42 -4.33
CA VAL A 108 7.34 9.13 -3.25
C VAL A 108 7.36 10.25 -2.22
N ASP A 109 6.17 10.67 -1.81
CA ASP A 109 5.94 11.57 -0.66
C ASP A 109 4.91 10.92 0.28
N SER A 110 5.41 10.39 1.40
CA SER A 110 4.58 9.67 2.38
C SER A 110 3.55 10.55 3.09
N ASP A 111 3.88 11.82 3.35
CA ASP A 111 3.00 12.74 4.07
C ASP A 111 1.77 13.08 3.23
N ASN A 112 1.98 13.23 1.92
CA ASN A 112 0.91 13.43 0.94
C ASN A 112 0.27 12.12 0.46
N LYS A 113 0.87 10.96 0.80
CA LYS A 113 0.46 9.62 0.33
C LYS A 113 0.49 9.49 -1.20
N GLU A 114 1.44 10.18 -1.82
CA GLU A 114 1.56 10.28 -3.28
C GLU A 114 2.77 9.53 -3.80
N VAL A 115 2.60 8.95 -4.98
CA VAL A 115 3.69 8.45 -5.81
C VAL A 115 3.55 8.99 -7.23
N VAL A 116 4.59 9.62 -7.74
CA VAL A 116 4.62 10.14 -9.10
C VAL A 116 5.46 9.21 -9.96
N PHE A 117 4.84 8.68 -11.02
CA PHE A 117 5.51 7.89 -12.04
C PHE A 117 5.74 8.75 -13.27
N SER A 118 6.98 8.77 -13.77
CA SER A 118 7.38 9.64 -14.89
C SER A 118 8.45 8.98 -15.74
N ASN A 119 8.63 9.47 -16.95
CA ASN A 119 9.72 9.10 -17.83
C ASN A 119 10.29 10.33 -18.53
N LYS A 120 11.18 10.13 -19.52
CA LYS A 120 11.79 11.21 -20.30
C LYS A 120 10.78 12.13 -21.03
N ASN A 121 9.56 11.67 -21.26
CA ASN A 121 8.50 12.42 -21.95
C ASN A 121 7.58 13.16 -20.96
N GLY A 122 7.80 13.03 -19.64
CA GLY A 122 7.01 13.68 -18.60
C GLY A 122 6.33 12.70 -17.64
N ILE A 123 5.27 13.18 -16.98
CA ILE A 123 4.50 12.38 -16.02
C ILE A 123 3.68 11.32 -16.77
N LEU A 124 3.81 10.07 -16.33
CA LEU A 124 2.98 8.96 -16.79
C LEU A 124 1.64 8.95 -16.06
N TYR A 125 1.69 8.90 -14.73
CA TYR A 125 0.51 8.97 -13.86
C TYR A 125 0.91 9.29 -12.41
N LEU A 126 -0.09 9.74 -11.64
CA LEU A 126 0.00 9.83 -10.19
C LEU A 126 -0.69 8.62 -9.58
N GLY A 127 0.01 7.93 -8.70
CA GLY A 127 -0.53 6.88 -7.85
C GLY A 127 -0.67 7.36 -6.41
N GLN A 128 -1.37 6.56 -5.64
CA GLN A 128 -1.50 6.75 -4.19
C GLN A 128 -0.92 5.54 -3.47
N ILE A 129 -0.41 5.76 -2.27
CA ILE A 129 0.17 4.72 -1.42
C ILE A 129 -0.66 4.53 -0.17
N TYR A 130 -0.96 3.27 0.14
CA TYR A 130 -1.80 2.87 1.26
C TYR A 130 -1.24 1.65 1.97
N ILE A 131 -1.49 1.56 3.28
CA ILE A 131 -1.19 0.35 4.02
C ILE A 131 -2.06 -0.78 3.48
N THR A 132 -1.40 -1.86 3.05
CA THR A 132 -2.06 -3.01 2.44
C THR A 132 -2.49 -3.97 3.54
N SER A 133 -3.78 -4.32 3.57
CA SER A 133 -4.37 -5.31 4.48
C SER A 133 -4.91 -6.56 3.75
N VAL A 134 -4.83 -6.58 2.42
CA VAL A 134 -5.31 -7.68 1.58
C VAL A 134 -4.31 -8.82 1.66
N LYS A 135 -4.73 -9.95 2.23
CA LYS A 135 -3.88 -11.13 2.46
C LYS A 135 -3.12 -11.58 1.20
N ARG A 136 -3.81 -11.67 0.06
CA ARG A 136 -3.20 -12.08 -1.23
C ARG A 136 -2.09 -11.13 -1.69
N ASP A 137 -2.24 -9.83 -1.45
CA ASP A 137 -1.25 -8.83 -1.85
C ASP A 137 -0.05 -8.87 -0.90
N ILE A 138 -0.29 -9.08 0.40
CA ILE A 138 0.77 -9.30 1.39
C ILE A 138 1.59 -10.56 1.07
N GLU A 139 0.91 -11.67 0.74
CA GLU A 139 1.56 -12.92 0.32
C GLU A 139 2.38 -12.72 -0.95
N PHE A 140 1.82 -12.03 -1.95
CA PHE A 140 2.54 -11.69 -3.18
C PHE A 140 3.83 -10.90 -2.88
N VAL A 141 3.78 -9.93 -1.97
CA VAL A 141 4.96 -9.18 -1.55
C VAL A 141 6.00 -10.07 -0.87
N LYS A 142 5.57 -10.96 0.06
CA LYS A 142 6.49 -11.89 0.73
C LYS A 142 7.21 -12.82 -0.25
N GLU A 143 6.54 -13.26 -1.30
CA GLU A 143 7.11 -14.13 -2.33
C GLU A 143 8.08 -13.40 -3.27
N ASN A 144 7.87 -12.10 -3.48
CA ASN A 144 8.49 -11.37 -4.58
C ASN A 144 9.46 -10.26 -4.16
N SER A 145 9.36 -9.79 -2.93
CA SER A 145 10.21 -8.76 -2.34
C SER A 145 11.64 -9.27 -2.13
N ILE A 146 12.60 -8.40 -2.38
CA ILE A 146 14.00 -8.62 -2.01
C ILE A 146 14.37 -7.98 -0.67
N LEU A 147 13.50 -7.12 -0.12
CA LEU A 147 13.73 -6.38 1.13
C LEU A 147 12.99 -6.96 2.35
N ILE A 148 11.92 -7.76 2.15
CA ILE A 148 11.05 -8.33 3.21
C ILE A 148 11.33 -9.84 3.44
N LYS A 149 12.58 -10.26 3.29
CA LYS A 149 12.96 -11.66 3.55
C LYS A 149 13.23 -11.93 5.02
#